data_AF-A0A960Q5K1-F1
#
_entry.id   AF-A0A960Q5K1-F1
#
_cell.length_a   1.000
_cell.length_b   1.000
_cell.length_c   1.000
_cell.angle_alpha   90.00
_cell.angle_beta   90.00
_cell.angle_gamma   90.00
#
_symmetry.space_group_name_H-M   'P 1'
#
loop_
_entity.id
_entity.type
_entity.pdbx_description
1 polymer ?
#
loop_
_entity_poly.entity_id
_entity_poly.type
_entity_poly.pdbx_seq_one_letter_code
_entity_poly.pdbx_strand_id
1 'polypeptide(L)'
;MLEYLEIHRIDPDLEWIEVEAADEMNTKAIVVHLLVKDATEMATTFAKRYQSKQEIEFRLTDAVLSQCTLFFQEIHLAKVLKQKGENKPDNDSLIQTLSLHFKFPERTSYRKSKAGRIKLFHDEAFHLIQSKKFDKALKRLDWIHLLEPDNELAFELKVVVLRSTKRVTECVSVFEQWLAHYPDQWEPRLGLSELWLYLDQNQRAKDAFSALLKHQPNQVLALIGLAQAKARLGEDFLPDLLKASVIDGALVKEMVEHRFDFRRVAPKDLQPVTLAELADLYQIPLKRFIGRAQRGVVPLHLQADGLLQYSKPEMDAYYATLKRLGLEIESTPPKPNASETQLSLFEL
;
A
#
# COMPACT_ATOMS: atom_id res chain seq x y z
N MET A 1 -32.26 -12.47 -1.55
CA MET A 1 -32.64 -11.38 -0.61
C MET A 1 -31.76 -10.17 -0.87
N LEU A 2 -32.21 -8.94 -0.55
CA LEU A 2 -31.33 -7.76 -0.55
C LEU A 2 -30.21 -7.99 0.46
N GLU A 3 -28.95 -7.87 0.07
CA GLU A 3 -27.80 -8.15 0.93
C GLU A 3 -27.40 -6.94 1.77
N TYR A 4 -27.21 -5.78 1.12
CA TYR A 4 -26.82 -4.54 1.77
C TYR A 4 -27.25 -3.28 1.00
N LEU A 5 -27.26 -2.15 1.70
CA LEU A 5 -27.24 -0.78 1.15
C LEU A 5 -26.06 -0.03 1.75
N GLU A 6 -25.37 0.74 0.94
CA GLU A 6 -24.28 1.63 1.35
C GLU A 6 -24.37 2.95 0.62
N ILE A 7 -23.95 4.02 1.28
CA ILE A 7 -23.77 5.30 0.62
C ILE A 7 -22.60 5.21 -0.37
N HIS A 8 -22.90 5.49 -1.64
CA HIS A 8 -21.94 5.54 -2.73
C HIS A 8 -21.40 6.96 -2.87
N ARG A 9 -22.31 7.95 -2.99
CA ARG A 9 -22.00 9.38 -3.08
C ARG A 9 -23.11 10.19 -2.45
N ILE A 10 -22.79 11.40 -1.98
CA ILE A 10 -23.77 12.34 -1.46
C ILE A 10 -23.54 13.74 -2.03
N ASP A 11 -24.62 14.48 -2.15
CA ASP A 11 -24.59 15.92 -2.31
C ASP A 11 -24.12 16.61 -1.01
N PRO A 12 -23.25 17.63 -1.07
CA PRO A 12 -22.83 18.37 0.12
C PRO A 12 -24.01 18.95 0.90
N ASP A 13 -25.07 19.42 0.25
CA ASP A 13 -26.26 19.98 0.90
C ASP A 13 -27.33 18.92 1.20
N LEU A 14 -27.00 17.64 0.96
CA LEU A 14 -27.92 16.50 1.09
C LEU A 14 -29.19 16.71 0.27
N GLU A 15 -29.11 17.34 -0.91
CA GLU A 15 -30.27 17.40 -1.81
C GLU A 15 -30.55 16.06 -2.50
N TRP A 16 -29.49 15.29 -2.75
CA TRP A 16 -29.57 13.95 -3.32
C TRP A 16 -28.47 13.04 -2.75
N ILE A 17 -28.69 11.73 -2.88
CA ILE A 17 -27.73 10.67 -2.55
C ILE A 17 -27.69 9.63 -3.66
N GLU A 18 -26.57 8.92 -3.75
CA GLU A 18 -26.44 7.69 -4.50
C GLU A 18 -26.18 6.55 -3.52
N VAL A 19 -27.01 5.51 -3.63
CA VAL A 19 -26.94 4.32 -2.78
C VAL A 19 -26.53 3.14 -3.63
N GLU A 20 -25.44 2.49 -3.26
CA GLU A 20 -25.04 1.20 -3.81
C GLU A 20 -25.74 0.09 -3.03
N ALA A 21 -26.35 -0.84 -3.74
CA ALA A 21 -27.01 -1.99 -3.15
C ALA A 21 -26.75 -3.24 -3.97
N ALA A 22 -26.71 -4.39 -3.31
CA ALA A 22 -26.60 -5.69 -3.95
C ALA A 22 -27.57 -6.69 -3.32
N ASP A 23 -27.89 -7.74 -4.04
CA ASP A 23 -28.75 -8.83 -3.60
C ASP A 23 -28.18 -10.18 -4.01
N GLU A 24 -28.72 -11.25 -3.42
CA GLU A 24 -28.22 -12.61 -3.62
C GLU A 24 -28.49 -13.17 -5.02
N MET A 25 -29.47 -12.62 -5.73
CA MET A 25 -29.93 -13.15 -7.01
C MET A 25 -29.18 -12.51 -8.18
N ASN A 26 -28.80 -11.24 -8.04
CA ASN A 26 -28.18 -10.45 -9.09
C ASN A 26 -26.69 -10.19 -8.76
N THR A 27 -25.79 -10.62 -9.66
CA THR A 27 -24.34 -10.69 -9.39
C THR A 27 -23.62 -9.34 -9.34
N LYS A 28 -24.30 -8.23 -9.68
CA LYS A 28 -23.72 -6.88 -9.76
C LYS A 28 -24.41 -5.94 -8.77
N ALA A 29 -23.60 -5.17 -8.05
CA ALA A 29 -24.11 -4.06 -7.25
C ALA A 29 -24.68 -2.98 -8.17
N ILE A 30 -25.80 -2.37 -7.76
CA ILE A 30 -26.49 -1.32 -8.49
C ILE A 30 -26.46 -0.04 -7.68
N VAL A 31 -26.11 1.05 -8.36
CA VAL A 31 -26.21 2.41 -7.81
C VAL A 31 -27.58 3.01 -8.15
N VAL A 32 -28.26 3.50 -7.12
CA VAL A 32 -29.57 4.17 -7.21
C VAL A 32 -29.42 5.60 -6.72
N HIS A 33 -29.64 6.55 -7.62
CA HIS A 33 -29.74 7.96 -7.27
C HIS A 33 -31.13 8.25 -6.67
N LEU A 34 -31.18 9.02 -5.58
CA LEU A 34 -32.39 9.38 -4.85
C LEU A 34 -32.35 10.85 -4.42
N LEU A 35 -33.48 11.54 -4.51
CA LEU A 35 -33.65 12.85 -3.86
C LEU A 35 -33.87 12.64 -2.37
N VAL A 36 -33.24 13.46 -1.53
CA VAL A 36 -33.44 13.39 -0.08
C VAL A 36 -34.70 14.15 0.28
N LYS A 37 -35.77 13.39 0.51
CA LYS A 37 -37.11 13.84 0.90
C LYS A 37 -37.56 13.07 2.15
N ASP A 38 -38.86 12.84 2.33
CA ASP A 38 -39.39 11.95 3.36
C ASP A 38 -38.82 10.53 3.22
N ALA A 39 -38.50 9.90 4.36
CA ALA A 39 -37.86 8.59 4.39
C ALA A 39 -38.70 7.48 3.74
N THR A 40 -40.02 7.55 3.85
CA THR A 40 -40.96 6.59 3.24
C THR A 40 -41.00 6.76 1.72
N GLU A 41 -40.99 8.02 1.25
CA GLU A 41 -40.89 8.32 -0.19
C GLU A 41 -39.56 7.84 -0.75
N MET A 42 -38.45 8.04 -0.02
CA MET A 42 -37.14 7.55 -0.40
C MET A 42 -37.10 6.02 -0.49
N ALA A 43 -37.63 5.31 0.51
CA ALA A 43 -37.69 3.85 0.51
C ALA A 43 -38.52 3.29 -0.66
N THR A 44 -39.69 3.90 -0.92
CA THR A 44 -40.57 3.52 -2.04
C THR A 44 -39.89 3.77 -3.38
N THR A 45 -39.24 4.92 -3.53
CA THR A 45 -38.52 5.28 -4.75
C THR A 45 -37.31 4.39 -4.97
N PHE A 46 -36.55 4.08 -3.92
CA PHE A 46 -35.45 3.13 -3.94
C PHE A 46 -35.92 1.77 -4.42
N ALA A 47 -36.96 1.21 -3.82
CA ALA A 47 -37.50 -0.10 -4.18
C ALA A 47 -37.83 -0.15 -5.67
N LYS A 48 -38.65 0.80 -6.14
CA LYS A 48 -39.06 0.88 -7.55
C LYS A 48 -37.87 0.97 -8.49
N ARG A 49 -36.91 1.86 -8.21
CA ARG A 49 -35.74 2.07 -9.07
C ARG A 49 -34.78 0.90 -9.04
N TYR A 50 -34.49 0.36 -7.86
CA TYR A 50 -33.60 -0.79 -7.69
C TYR A 50 -34.14 -2.00 -8.43
N GLN A 51 -35.42 -2.36 -8.20
CA GLN A 51 -36.06 -3.49 -8.86
C GLN A 51 -36.15 -3.33 -10.38
N SER A 52 -36.42 -2.13 -10.88
CA SER A 52 -36.46 -1.86 -12.33
C SER A 52 -35.13 -2.06 -13.06
N LYS A 53 -34.02 -2.08 -12.32
CA LYS A 53 -32.67 -2.29 -12.85
C LYS A 53 -32.20 -3.74 -12.73
N GLN A 54 -32.99 -4.64 -12.13
CA GLN A 54 -32.59 -6.03 -11.95
C GLN A 54 -32.93 -6.88 -13.17
N GLU A 55 -32.06 -7.85 -13.44
CA GLU A 55 -32.29 -8.85 -14.48
C GLU A 55 -33.28 -9.91 -14.00
N ILE A 56 -33.16 -10.32 -12.72
CA ILE A 56 -34.06 -11.26 -12.08
C ILE A 56 -35.06 -10.49 -11.22
N GLU A 57 -36.34 -10.57 -11.59
CA GLU A 57 -37.41 -9.91 -10.86
C GLU A 57 -37.58 -10.51 -9.45
N PHE A 58 -37.56 -9.64 -8.44
CA PHE A 58 -37.88 -10.02 -7.07
C PHE A 58 -38.55 -8.87 -6.33
N ARG A 59 -39.34 -9.21 -5.31
CA ARG A 59 -40.04 -8.23 -4.47
C ARG A 59 -39.32 -8.01 -3.14
N LEU A 60 -39.06 -6.75 -2.81
CA LEU A 60 -38.64 -6.38 -1.45
C LEU A 60 -39.81 -6.59 -0.49
N THR A 61 -39.56 -7.28 0.63
CA THR A 61 -40.58 -7.53 1.66
C THR A 61 -40.83 -6.26 2.47
N ASP A 62 -41.99 -6.18 3.12
CA ASP A 62 -42.34 -5.03 3.98
C ASP A 62 -41.34 -4.86 5.13
N ALA A 63 -40.77 -5.96 5.63
CA ALA A 63 -39.71 -5.92 6.64
C ALA A 63 -38.42 -5.27 6.10
N VAL A 64 -38.00 -5.60 4.87
CA VAL A 64 -36.83 -4.98 4.23
C VAL A 64 -37.10 -3.50 3.95
N LEU A 65 -38.28 -3.16 3.42
CA LEU A 65 -38.67 -1.76 3.17
C LEU A 65 -38.72 -0.94 4.46
N SER A 66 -39.19 -1.52 5.57
CA SER A 66 -39.19 -0.86 6.88
C SER A 66 -37.77 -0.52 7.35
N GLN A 67 -36.82 -1.44 7.19
CA GLN A 67 -35.41 -1.18 7.52
C GLN A 67 -34.77 -0.15 6.56
N CYS A 68 -35.08 -0.19 5.26
CA CYS A 68 -34.65 0.85 4.33
C CYS A 68 -35.21 2.23 4.73
N THR A 69 -36.47 2.29 5.17
CA THR A 69 -37.08 3.54 5.65
C THR A 69 -36.32 4.10 6.85
N LEU A 70 -35.97 3.24 7.82
CA LEU A 70 -35.15 3.63 8.97
C LEU A 70 -33.74 4.12 8.56
N PHE A 71 -33.11 3.46 7.58
CA PHE A 71 -31.83 3.92 7.02
C PHE A 71 -31.95 5.31 6.38
N PHE A 72 -32.99 5.55 5.57
CA PHE A 72 -33.23 6.85 4.94
C PHE A 72 -33.65 7.94 5.93
N GLN A 73 -34.24 7.57 7.06
CA GLN A 73 -34.61 8.51 8.12
C GLN A 73 -33.40 9.22 8.72
N GLU A 74 -32.27 8.55 8.89
CA GLU A 74 -31.02 9.18 9.37
C GLU A 74 -30.52 10.26 8.39
N ILE A 75 -30.60 9.97 7.09
CA ILE A 75 -30.16 10.89 6.03
C ILE A 75 -31.09 12.10 5.96
N HIS A 76 -32.40 11.86 5.99
CA HIS A 76 -33.40 12.92 6.01
C HIS A 76 -33.22 13.82 7.26
N LEU A 77 -33.02 13.21 8.43
CA LEU A 77 -32.78 13.96 9.66
C LEU A 77 -31.50 14.81 9.56
N ALA A 78 -30.41 14.26 9.02
CA ALA A 78 -29.19 15.01 8.80
C ALA A 78 -29.40 16.22 7.89
N LYS A 79 -30.18 16.09 6.82
CA LYS A 79 -30.59 17.22 5.97
C LYS A 79 -31.35 18.28 6.75
N VAL A 80 -32.35 17.89 7.53
CA VAL A 80 -33.16 18.83 8.34
C VAL A 80 -32.28 19.57 9.35
N LEU A 81 -31.38 18.87 10.05
CA LEU A 81 -30.45 19.49 10.98
C LEU A 81 -29.50 20.47 10.28
N LYS A 82 -29.01 20.12 9.09
CA LYS A 82 -28.16 20.99 8.26
C LYS A 82 -28.88 22.26 7.84
N GLN A 83 -30.12 22.16 7.36
CA GLN A 83 -30.95 23.31 7.00
C GLN A 83 -31.25 24.24 8.18
N LYS A 84 -31.32 23.70 9.40
CA LYS A 84 -31.51 24.48 10.63
C LYS A 84 -30.23 25.07 11.20
N GLY A 85 -29.05 24.72 10.65
CA GLY A 85 -27.76 25.09 11.23
C GLY A 85 -27.43 24.34 12.54
N GLU A 86 -28.12 23.24 12.82
CA GLU A 86 -27.95 22.39 14.02
C GLU A 86 -27.09 21.14 13.74
N ASN A 87 -26.42 21.08 12.59
CA ASN A 87 -25.60 19.94 12.20
C ASN A 87 -24.34 19.83 13.05
N LYS A 88 -24.06 18.64 13.58
CA LYS A 88 -22.80 18.40 14.28
C LYS A 88 -21.66 18.26 13.25
N PRO A 89 -20.42 18.63 13.59
CA PRO A 89 -19.27 18.50 12.68
C PRO A 89 -19.11 17.09 12.09
N ASP A 90 -19.34 16.07 12.91
CA ASP A 90 -19.17 14.65 12.51
C ASP A 90 -20.39 14.08 11.76
N ASN A 91 -21.51 14.79 11.64
CA ASN A 91 -22.71 14.23 11.02
C ASN A 91 -22.51 13.92 9.54
N ASP A 92 -21.78 14.77 8.80
CA ASP A 92 -21.58 14.58 7.37
C ASP A 92 -20.74 13.31 7.11
N SER A 93 -19.68 13.08 7.88
CA SER A 93 -18.89 11.84 7.78
C SER A 93 -19.68 10.61 8.23
N LEU A 94 -20.52 10.74 9.26
CA LEU A 94 -21.43 9.66 9.66
C LEU A 94 -22.45 9.34 8.55
N ILE A 95 -22.98 10.32 7.82
CA ILE A 95 -23.87 9.99 6.69
C ILE A 95 -23.07 9.33 5.55
N GLN A 96 -21.88 9.83 5.22
CA GLN A 96 -21.06 9.25 4.15
C GLN A 96 -20.65 7.80 4.40
N THR A 97 -20.46 7.40 5.66
CA THR A 97 -20.10 6.02 6.02
C THR A 97 -21.32 5.18 6.44
N LEU A 98 -22.54 5.57 6.06
CA LEU A 98 -23.74 4.83 6.45
C LEU A 98 -23.90 3.55 5.60
N SER A 99 -24.07 2.42 6.27
CA SER A 99 -24.30 1.10 5.68
C SER A 99 -25.37 0.34 6.45
N LEU A 100 -26.13 -0.48 5.75
CA LEU A 100 -27.13 -1.41 6.27
C LEU A 100 -26.96 -2.77 5.60
N HIS A 101 -26.74 -3.81 6.38
CA HIS A 101 -26.51 -5.16 5.88
C HIS A 101 -27.57 -6.10 6.45
N PHE A 102 -28.38 -6.72 5.59
CA PHE A 102 -29.49 -7.59 6.01
C PHE A 102 -29.02 -9.00 6.34
N LYS A 103 -28.07 -9.51 5.56
CA LYS A 103 -27.53 -10.86 5.73
C LYS A 103 -26.60 -10.97 6.92
N PHE A 104 -25.86 -9.90 7.21
CA PHE A 104 -24.86 -9.83 8.27
C PHE A 104 -25.10 -8.56 9.10
N PRO A 105 -26.14 -8.53 9.96
CA PRO A 105 -26.51 -7.33 10.72
C PRO A 105 -25.38 -6.72 11.55
N GLU A 106 -24.41 -7.53 11.98
CA GLU A 106 -23.20 -7.08 12.67
C GLU A 106 -22.31 -6.15 11.83
N ARG A 107 -22.41 -6.22 10.49
CA ARG A 107 -21.70 -5.37 9.50
C ARG A 107 -22.39 -4.05 9.18
N THR A 108 -23.50 -3.77 9.85
CA THR A 108 -24.26 -2.53 9.67
C THR A 108 -23.62 -1.39 10.43
N SER A 109 -23.37 -0.23 9.79
CA SER A 109 -22.90 0.97 10.50
C SER A 109 -24.05 1.80 11.08
N TYR A 110 -25.28 1.60 10.60
CA TYR A 110 -26.50 2.21 11.14
C TYR A 110 -26.60 2.01 12.67
N ARG A 111 -26.96 3.09 13.37
CA ARG A 111 -27.02 3.21 14.85
C ARG A 111 -25.71 2.96 15.62
N LYS A 112 -24.58 2.68 14.96
CA LYS A 112 -23.28 2.63 15.64
C LYS A 112 -22.74 4.05 15.86
N SER A 113 -22.13 4.27 17.02
CA SER A 113 -21.35 5.48 17.29
C SER A 113 -20.15 5.58 16.34
N LYS A 114 -19.56 6.77 16.20
CA LYS A 114 -18.32 6.99 15.43
C LYS A 114 -17.24 5.96 15.78
N ALA A 115 -16.93 5.78 17.06
CA ALA A 115 -15.97 4.76 17.51
C ALA A 115 -16.38 3.33 17.15
N GLY A 116 -17.68 3.00 17.27
CA GLY A 116 -18.19 1.69 16.86
C GLY A 116 -18.09 1.42 15.36
N ARG A 117 -18.14 2.47 14.53
CA ARG A 117 -17.95 2.39 13.08
C ARG A 117 -16.49 2.25 12.68
N ILE A 118 -15.60 3.02 13.31
CA ILE A 118 -14.15 2.88 13.09
C ILE A 118 -13.72 1.44 13.37
N LYS A 119 -14.13 0.87 14.52
CA LYS A 119 -13.87 -0.54 14.83
C LYS A 119 -14.43 -1.49 13.77
N LEU A 120 -15.71 -1.31 13.39
CA LEU A 120 -16.33 -2.13 12.35
C LEU A 120 -15.54 -2.08 11.03
N PHE A 121 -15.14 -0.90 10.58
CA PHE A 121 -14.46 -0.74 9.30
C PHE A 121 -13.01 -1.24 9.34
N HIS A 122 -12.34 -1.21 10.49
CA HIS A 122 -11.08 -1.92 10.67
C HIS A 122 -11.27 -3.43 10.51
N ASP A 123 -12.22 -4.02 11.23
CA ASP A 123 -12.49 -5.47 11.17
C ASP A 123 -12.83 -5.90 9.73
N GLU A 124 -13.64 -5.10 9.02
CA GLU A 124 -13.96 -5.33 7.61
C GLU A 124 -12.74 -5.17 6.69
N ALA A 125 -11.95 -4.11 6.86
CA ALA A 125 -10.74 -3.89 6.08
C ALA A 125 -9.75 -5.05 6.25
N PHE A 126 -9.48 -5.50 7.48
CA PHE A 126 -8.63 -6.66 7.74
C PHE A 126 -9.13 -7.92 7.03
N HIS A 127 -10.41 -8.24 7.15
CA HIS A 127 -10.99 -9.40 6.48
C HIS A 127 -10.90 -9.28 4.94
N LEU A 128 -11.12 -8.08 4.39
CA LEU A 128 -11.02 -7.81 2.95
C LEU A 128 -9.59 -7.95 2.43
N ILE A 129 -8.59 -7.48 3.20
CA ILE A 129 -7.16 -7.64 2.91
C ILE A 129 -6.80 -9.12 2.87
N GLN A 130 -7.18 -9.89 3.89
CA GLN A 130 -6.96 -11.34 3.95
C GLN A 130 -7.64 -12.08 2.78
N SER A 131 -8.81 -11.59 2.36
CA SER A 131 -9.55 -12.11 1.20
C SER A 131 -9.03 -11.58 -0.15
N LYS A 132 -7.95 -10.80 -0.18
CA LYS A 132 -7.37 -10.14 -1.37
C LYS A 132 -8.34 -9.23 -2.14
N LYS A 133 -9.36 -8.69 -1.46
CA LYS A 133 -10.34 -7.73 -2.01
C LYS A 133 -9.87 -6.29 -1.77
N PHE A 134 -8.75 -5.94 -2.38
CA PHE A 134 -7.98 -4.74 -2.05
C PHE A 134 -8.74 -3.42 -2.25
N ASP A 135 -9.46 -3.24 -3.36
CA ASP A 135 -10.22 -1.98 -3.59
C ASP A 135 -11.32 -1.77 -2.54
N LYS A 136 -11.98 -2.84 -2.12
CA LYS A 136 -12.99 -2.77 -1.07
C LYS A 136 -12.35 -2.47 0.30
N ALA A 137 -11.17 -3.02 0.57
CA ALA A 137 -10.43 -2.71 1.79
C ALA A 137 -10.05 -1.23 1.83
N LEU A 138 -9.52 -0.68 0.73
CA LEU A 138 -9.19 0.75 0.64
C LEU A 138 -10.41 1.64 0.87
N LYS A 139 -11.58 1.30 0.28
CA LYS A 139 -12.84 2.03 0.54
C LYS A 139 -13.19 2.08 2.04
N ARG A 140 -12.97 0.99 2.79
CA ARG A 140 -13.21 0.97 4.24
C ARG A 140 -12.20 1.78 5.03
N LEU A 141 -10.93 1.77 4.61
CA LEU A 141 -9.89 2.60 5.22
C LEU A 141 -10.14 4.09 4.93
N ASP A 142 -10.64 4.43 3.75
CA ASP A 142 -11.09 5.80 3.44
C ASP A 142 -12.27 6.22 4.31
N TRP A 143 -13.22 5.31 4.59
CA TRP A 143 -14.29 5.57 5.56
C TRP A 143 -13.78 5.78 6.98
N ILE A 144 -12.70 5.12 7.37
CA ILE A 144 -12.04 5.40 8.65
C ILE A 144 -11.47 6.82 8.64
N HIS A 145 -10.75 7.23 7.60
CA HIS A 145 -10.22 8.61 7.50
C HIS A 145 -11.31 9.69 7.41
N LEU A 146 -12.49 9.39 6.87
CA LEU A 146 -13.63 10.31 6.94
C LEU A 146 -14.09 10.54 8.37
N LEU A 147 -14.02 9.51 9.22
CA LEU A 147 -14.43 9.59 10.62
C LEU A 147 -13.30 10.13 11.50
N GLU A 148 -12.07 9.70 11.28
CA GLU A 148 -10.87 10.02 12.03
C GLU A 148 -9.71 10.24 11.05
N PRO A 149 -9.52 11.48 10.56
CA PRO A 149 -8.57 11.80 9.50
C PRO A 149 -7.13 11.38 9.78
N ASP A 150 -6.73 11.44 11.05
CA ASP A 150 -5.40 11.11 11.55
C ASP A 150 -5.30 9.66 12.05
N ASN A 151 -6.23 8.75 11.71
CA ASN A 151 -6.13 7.36 12.13
C ASN A 151 -4.86 6.68 11.55
N GLU A 152 -3.89 6.43 12.43
CA GLU A 152 -2.57 5.90 12.07
C GLU A 152 -2.64 4.48 11.49
N LEU A 153 -3.43 3.60 12.12
CA LEU A 153 -3.62 2.23 11.65
C LEU A 153 -4.23 2.18 10.24
N ALA A 154 -5.10 3.13 9.89
CA ALA A 154 -5.66 3.22 8.55
C ALA A 154 -4.60 3.64 7.52
N PHE A 155 -3.69 4.56 7.86
CA PHE A 155 -2.55 4.87 7.01
C PHE A 155 -1.66 3.63 6.78
N GLU A 156 -1.30 2.92 7.86
CA GLU A 156 -0.51 1.69 7.79
C GLU A 156 -1.14 0.65 6.86
N LEU A 157 -2.42 0.34 7.07
CA LEU A 157 -3.13 -0.66 6.27
C LEU A 157 -3.28 -0.22 4.80
N LYS A 158 -3.48 1.08 4.53
CA LYS A 158 -3.52 1.60 3.15
C LYS A 158 -2.17 1.40 2.47
N VAL A 159 -1.06 1.72 3.15
CA VAL A 159 0.29 1.49 2.64
C VAL A 159 0.52 0.01 2.31
N VAL A 160 0.17 -0.90 3.22
CA VAL A 160 0.28 -2.37 3.00
C VAL A 160 -0.50 -2.79 1.74
N VAL A 161 -1.75 -2.33 1.61
CA VAL A 161 -2.58 -2.67 0.44
C VAL A 161 -2.01 -2.10 -0.85
N LEU A 162 -1.60 -0.84 -0.86
CA LEU A 162 -1.08 -0.16 -2.05
C LEU A 162 0.27 -0.72 -2.50
N ARG A 163 1.13 -1.12 -1.55
CA ARG A 163 2.36 -1.87 -1.80
C ARG A 163 2.05 -3.22 -2.46
N SER A 164 1.17 -4.01 -1.86
CA SER A 164 0.81 -5.34 -2.36
C SER A 164 0.17 -5.33 -3.77
N THR A 165 -0.44 -4.20 -4.14
CA THR A 165 -1.09 -4.00 -5.45
C THR A 165 -0.25 -3.17 -6.42
N LYS A 166 0.98 -2.79 -6.05
CA LYS A 166 1.89 -1.95 -6.85
C LYS A 166 1.28 -0.61 -7.30
N ARG A 167 0.39 -0.04 -6.49
CA ARG A 167 -0.26 1.27 -6.71
C ARG A 167 0.61 2.39 -6.14
N VAL A 168 1.77 2.57 -6.77
CA VAL A 168 2.89 3.38 -6.25
C VAL A 168 2.52 4.85 -6.04
N THR A 169 1.85 5.47 -7.02
CA THR A 169 1.44 6.89 -6.97
C THR A 169 0.48 7.18 -5.82
N GLU A 170 -0.47 6.28 -5.58
CA GLU A 170 -1.40 6.39 -4.47
C GLU A 170 -0.69 6.17 -3.14
N CYS A 171 0.27 5.25 -3.08
CA CYS A 171 1.05 5.01 -1.86
C CYS A 171 1.87 6.25 -1.45
N VAL A 172 2.44 6.97 -2.42
CA VAL A 172 3.09 8.27 -2.18
C VAL A 172 2.11 9.24 -1.52
N SER A 173 0.91 9.37 -2.08
CA SER A 173 -0.12 10.27 -1.53
C SER A 173 -0.50 9.90 -0.08
N VAL A 174 -0.59 8.61 0.23
CA VAL A 174 -0.89 8.14 1.59
C VAL A 174 0.23 8.50 2.56
N PHE A 175 1.50 8.32 2.19
CA PHE A 175 2.62 8.75 3.04
C PHE A 175 2.69 10.26 3.24
N GLU A 176 2.41 11.05 2.20
CA GLU A 176 2.35 12.51 2.30
C GLU A 176 1.22 12.98 3.22
N GLN A 177 0.04 12.36 3.14
CA GLN A 177 -1.07 12.61 4.06
C GLN A 177 -0.71 12.21 5.49
N TRP A 178 -0.10 11.04 5.68
CA TRP A 178 0.35 10.58 6.99
C TRP A 178 1.33 11.59 7.61
N LEU A 179 2.33 12.05 6.86
CA LEU A 179 3.30 13.06 7.31
C LEU A 179 2.66 14.43 7.60
N ALA A 180 1.58 14.80 6.91
CA ALA A 180 0.87 16.04 7.20
C ALA A 180 0.20 16.02 8.58
N HIS A 181 -0.29 14.85 9.02
CA HIS A 181 -0.86 14.66 10.36
C HIS A 181 0.21 14.40 11.42
N TYR A 182 1.27 13.65 11.06
CA TYR A 182 2.32 13.22 11.97
C TYR A 182 3.70 13.63 11.46
N PRO A 183 4.03 14.94 11.50
CA PRO A 183 5.23 15.47 10.91
C PRO A 183 6.50 15.01 11.62
N ASP A 184 6.47 14.39 12.79
CA ASP A 184 7.68 13.94 13.50
C ASP A 184 7.94 12.43 13.40
N GLN A 185 7.01 11.66 12.81
CA GLN A 185 7.16 10.22 12.64
C GLN A 185 8.18 9.88 11.55
N TRP A 186 9.00 8.87 11.82
CA TRP A 186 10.10 8.49 10.94
C TRP A 186 9.68 7.39 9.96
N GLU A 187 8.70 6.58 10.33
CA GLU A 187 8.15 5.46 9.58
C GLU A 187 7.63 5.88 8.19
N PRO A 188 6.73 6.88 8.07
CA PRO A 188 6.27 7.34 6.75
C PRO A 188 7.36 8.04 5.95
N ARG A 189 8.35 8.67 6.60
CA ARG A 189 9.53 9.23 5.90
C ARG A 189 10.41 8.15 5.30
N LEU A 190 10.63 7.06 6.05
CA LEU A 190 11.38 5.91 5.57
C LEU A 190 10.67 5.31 4.35
N GLY A 191 9.36 5.01 4.48
CA GLY A 191 8.58 4.43 3.40
C GLY A 191 8.51 5.31 2.14
N LEU A 192 8.44 6.63 2.30
CA LEU A 192 8.49 7.57 1.18
C LEU A 192 9.89 7.63 0.53
N SER A 193 10.96 7.52 1.32
CA SER A 193 12.34 7.48 0.81
C SER A 193 12.62 6.21 0.00
N GLU A 194 12.10 5.07 0.46
CA GLU A 194 12.13 3.79 -0.26
C GLU A 194 11.37 3.86 -1.58
N LEU A 195 10.23 4.55 -1.59
CA LEU A 195 9.47 4.82 -2.81
C LEU A 195 10.26 5.63 -3.83
N TRP A 196 11.02 6.63 -3.39
CA TRP A 196 11.91 7.38 -4.30
C TRP A 196 13.01 6.51 -4.90
N LEU A 197 13.56 5.54 -4.15
CA LEU A 197 14.47 4.54 -4.72
C LEU A 197 13.77 3.67 -5.76
N TYR A 198 12.57 3.18 -5.45
CA TYR A 198 11.79 2.32 -6.34
C TYR A 198 11.45 3.02 -7.67
N LEU A 199 11.20 4.32 -7.62
CA LEU A 199 10.94 5.17 -8.78
C LEU A 199 12.22 5.65 -9.51
N ASP A 200 13.38 5.10 -9.18
CA ASP A 200 14.71 5.50 -9.69
C ASP A 200 15.04 6.98 -9.48
N GLN A 201 14.34 7.68 -8.57
CA GLN A 201 14.64 9.05 -8.14
C GLN A 201 15.77 9.05 -7.10
N ASN A 202 16.92 8.48 -7.47
CA ASN A 202 18.02 8.16 -6.56
C ASN A 202 18.55 9.38 -5.79
N GLN A 203 18.64 10.55 -6.43
CA GLN A 203 19.06 11.78 -5.76
C GLN A 203 18.05 12.21 -4.68
N ARG A 204 16.75 12.17 -5.00
CA ARG A 204 15.68 12.49 -4.05
C ARG A 204 15.64 11.52 -2.88
N ALA A 205 15.85 10.23 -3.14
CA ALA A 205 15.98 9.21 -2.11
C ALA A 205 17.18 9.47 -1.19
N LYS A 206 18.35 9.76 -1.75
CA LYS A 206 19.57 10.09 -1.00
C LYS A 206 19.32 11.26 -0.04
N ASP A 207 18.71 12.33 -0.54
CA ASP A 207 18.41 13.53 0.26
C ASP A 207 17.40 13.23 1.37
N ALA A 208 16.37 12.43 1.07
CA ALA A 208 15.34 12.04 2.02
C ALA A 208 15.88 11.12 3.14
N PHE A 209 16.65 10.08 2.81
CA PHE A 209 17.30 9.23 3.82
C PHE A 209 18.31 10.02 4.65
N SER A 210 19.08 10.91 4.03
CA SER A 210 20.04 11.76 4.75
C SER A 210 19.33 12.68 5.74
N ALA A 211 18.19 13.25 5.37
CA ALA A 211 17.37 14.06 6.27
C ALA A 211 16.80 13.23 7.43
N LEU A 212 16.27 12.03 7.15
CA LEU A 212 15.77 11.09 8.15
C LEU A 212 16.84 10.73 9.18
N LEU A 213 18.05 10.42 8.72
CA LEU A 213 19.18 10.01 9.55
C LEU A 213 19.74 11.14 10.44
N LYS A 214 19.42 12.41 10.17
CA LYS A 214 19.76 13.51 11.10
C LYS A 214 18.98 13.40 12.41
N HIS A 215 17.74 12.89 12.34
CA HIS A 215 16.87 12.71 13.51
C HIS A 215 16.93 11.29 14.07
N GLN A 216 17.09 10.30 13.19
CA GLN A 216 17.18 8.88 13.54
C GLN A 216 18.52 8.28 13.08
N PRO A 217 19.66 8.64 13.71
CA PRO A 217 21.00 8.30 13.20
C PRO A 217 21.31 6.81 13.19
N ASN A 218 20.53 5.99 13.89
CA ASN A 218 20.68 4.54 14.00
C ASN A 218 19.57 3.76 13.26
N GLN A 219 18.78 4.44 12.42
CA GLN A 219 17.75 3.76 11.62
C GLN A 219 18.41 2.90 10.54
N VAL A 220 18.51 1.59 10.80
CA VAL A 220 19.27 0.64 9.96
C VAL A 220 18.78 0.64 8.51
N LEU A 221 17.47 0.57 8.30
CA LEU A 221 16.88 0.57 6.95
C LEU A 221 17.17 1.87 6.19
N ALA A 222 17.22 3.01 6.89
CA ALA A 222 17.57 4.28 6.27
C ALA A 222 19.05 4.36 5.87
N LEU A 223 19.96 3.76 6.67
CA LEU A 223 21.38 3.65 6.33
C LEU A 223 21.58 2.76 5.10
N ILE A 224 20.89 1.61 5.04
CA ILE A 224 20.91 0.71 3.87
C ILE A 224 20.34 1.42 2.64
N GLY A 225 19.21 2.12 2.78
CA GLY A 225 18.58 2.89 1.70
C GLY A 225 19.46 4.04 1.21
N LEU A 226 20.13 4.76 2.11
CA LEU A 226 21.11 5.79 1.76
C LEU A 226 22.28 5.19 0.97
N ALA A 227 22.82 4.07 1.43
CA ALA A 227 23.87 3.37 0.72
C ALA A 227 23.41 2.92 -0.67
N GLN A 228 22.20 2.38 -0.79
CA GLN A 228 21.63 1.95 -2.06
C GLN A 228 21.48 3.13 -3.04
N ALA A 229 21.03 4.28 -2.56
CA ALA A 229 20.93 5.50 -3.35
C ALA A 229 22.31 5.96 -3.86
N LYS A 230 23.31 6.00 -2.97
CA LYS A 230 24.68 6.37 -3.29
C LYS A 230 25.34 5.41 -4.28
N ALA A 231 25.16 4.10 -4.09
CA ALA A 231 25.65 3.08 -5.02
C ALA A 231 25.12 3.30 -6.44
N ARG A 232 23.81 3.56 -6.58
CA ARG A 232 23.19 3.86 -7.87
C ARG A 232 23.68 5.17 -8.50
N LEU A 233 24.03 6.16 -7.68
CA LEU A 233 24.64 7.42 -8.12
C LEU A 233 26.15 7.30 -8.40
N GLY A 234 26.78 6.17 -8.09
CA GLY A 234 28.23 5.98 -8.21
C GLY A 234 29.05 6.70 -7.14
N GLU A 235 28.43 7.02 -6.00
CA GLU A 235 29.04 7.65 -4.83
C GLU A 235 29.54 6.59 -3.82
N ASP A 236 30.41 6.98 -2.89
CA ASP A 236 30.88 6.09 -1.83
C ASP A 236 29.76 5.79 -0.82
N PHE A 237 29.30 4.54 -0.83
CA PHE A 237 28.18 4.04 -0.03
C PHE A 237 28.63 3.12 1.12
N LEU A 238 29.88 2.63 1.08
CA LEU A 238 30.36 1.63 2.01
C LEU A 238 30.35 2.11 3.48
N PRO A 239 30.67 3.38 3.82
CA PRO A 239 30.60 3.86 5.19
C PRO A 239 29.20 3.71 5.81
N ASP A 240 28.14 3.97 5.04
CA ASP A 240 26.76 3.88 5.53
C ASP A 240 26.34 2.42 5.75
N LEU A 241 26.72 1.50 4.84
CA LEU A 241 26.51 0.06 5.03
C LEU A 241 27.27 -0.49 6.24
N LEU A 242 28.52 -0.06 6.44
CA LEU A 242 29.31 -0.50 7.60
C LEU A 242 28.69 0.01 8.89
N LYS A 243 28.23 1.26 8.92
CA LYS A 243 27.49 1.80 10.07
C LYS A 243 26.21 1.00 10.33
N ALA A 244 25.44 0.67 9.30
CA ALA A 244 24.27 -0.19 9.42
C ALA A 244 24.65 -1.57 9.99
N SER A 245 25.76 -2.14 9.52
CA SER A 245 26.23 -3.47 9.93
C SER A 245 26.71 -3.53 11.37
N VAL A 246 27.17 -2.42 11.94
CA VAL A 246 27.50 -2.33 13.38
C VAL A 246 26.23 -2.43 14.23
N ILE A 247 25.10 -1.93 13.73
CA ILE A 247 23.81 -1.94 14.45
C ILE A 247 23.11 -3.28 14.27
N ASP A 248 22.95 -3.73 13.02
CA ASP A 248 22.36 -5.02 12.68
C ASP A 248 23.11 -5.67 11.49
N GLY A 249 24.16 -6.41 11.82
CA GLY A 249 24.97 -7.11 10.84
C GLY A 249 24.25 -8.27 10.15
N ALA A 250 23.24 -8.87 10.79
CA ALA A 250 22.51 -9.99 10.20
C ALA A 250 21.61 -9.49 9.06
N LEU A 251 20.85 -8.43 9.30
CA LEU A 251 20.00 -7.79 8.29
C LEU A 251 20.84 -7.22 7.14
N VAL A 252 21.95 -6.54 7.42
CA VAL A 252 22.81 -5.98 6.36
C VAL A 252 23.39 -7.08 5.48
N LYS A 253 23.83 -8.20 6.06
CA LYS A 253 24.30 -9.37 5.31
C LYS A 253 23.21 -9.93 4.42
N GLU A 254 22.01 -10.14 4.95
CA GLU A 254 20.86 -10.62 4.18
C GLU A 254 20.55 -9.68 3.01
N MET A 255 20.45 -8.37 3.28
CA MET A 255 20.16 -7.36 2.25
C MET A 255 21.23 -7.32 1.17
N VAL A 256 22.52 -7.39 1.53
CA VAL A 256 23.62 -7.41 0.55
C VAL A 256 23.67 -8.70 -0.25
N GLU A 257 23.35 -9.85 0.36
CA GLU A 257 23.37 -11.14 -0.35
C GLU A 257 22.20 -11.32 -1.32
N HIS A 258 21.10 -10.59 -1.12
CA HIS A 258 19.85 -10.86 -1.81
C HIS A 258 19.23 -9.67 -2.55
N ARG A 259 19.53 -8.41 -2.15
CA ARG A 259 18.73 -7.24 -2.56
C ARG A 259 19.56 -6.03 -2.99
N PHE A 260 20.75 -5.84 -2.44
CA PHE A 260 21.54 -4.63 -2.71
C PHE A 260 22.02 -4.61 -4.18
N ASP A 261 21.68 -3.55 -4.88
CA ASP A 261 22.01 -3.36 -6.28
C ASP A 261 23.27 -2.50 -6.41
N PHE A 262 24.35 -3.11 -6.87
CA PHE A 262 25.65 -2.45 -7.06
C PHE A 262 25.76 -1.71 -8.41
N ARG A 263 24.74 -1.77 -9.26
CA ARG A 263 24.76 -1.12 -10.58
C ARG A 263 24.49 0.38 -10.47
N ARG A 264 25.27 1.16 -11.20
CA ARG A 264 25.06 2.61 -11.33
C ARG A 264 24.00 2.90 -12.38
N VAL A 265 23.43 4.11 -12.29
CA VAL A 265 22.58 4.63 -13.36
C VAL A 265 23.45 4.95 -14.58
N ALA A 266 23.15 4.31 -15.71
CA ALA A 266 23.79 4.54 -17.01
C ALA A 266 25.35 4.56 -16.99
N PRO A 267 26.00 3.44 -16.62
CA PRO A 267 27.45 3.34 -16.64
C PRO A 267 27.98 3.46 -18.08
N LYS A 268 29.10 4.19 -18.24
CA LYS A 268 29.72 4.47 -19.56
C LYS A 268 30.90 3.56 -19.88
N ASP A 269 31.27 2.72 -18.93
CA ASP A 269 32.47 1.88 -18.90
C ASP A 269 32.12 0.39 -18.97
N LEU A 270 30.98 0.06 -19.57
CA LEU A 270 30.53 -1.32 -19.75
C LEU A 270 31.42 -2.06 -20.76
N GLN A 271 31.85 -3.26 -20.38
CA GLN A 271 32.64 -4.16 -21.21
C GLN A 271 31.97 -5.53 -21.31
N PRO A 272 31.96 -6.17 -22.49
CA PRO A 272 31.42 -7.52 -22.65
C PRO A 272 32.26 -8.53 -21.86
N VAL A 273 31.61 -9.52 -21.27
CA VAL A 273 32.27 -10.54 -20.45
C VAL A 273 31.43 -11.80 -20.31
N THR A 274 32.08 -12.93 -20.04
CA THR A 274 31.40 -14.17 -19.62
C THR A 274 31.46 -14.35 -18.10
N LEU A 275 30.53 -15.15 -17.55
CA LEU A 275 30.56 -15.49 -16.12
C LEU A 275 31.84 -16.23 -15.71
N ALA A 276 32.42 -17.03 -16.61
CA ALA A 276 33.66 -17.75 -16.37
C ALA A 276 34.84 -16.79 -16.25
N GLU A 277 34.98 -15.86 -17.20
CA GLU A 277 36.04 -14.84 -17.17
C GLU A 277 35.96 -13.96 -15.92
N LEU A 278 34.75 -13.54 -15.51
CA LEU A 278 34.56 -12.78 -14.27
C LEU A 278 34.89 -13.60 -13.02
N ALA A 279 34.47 -14.86 -12.99
CA ALA A 279 34.76 -15.76 -11.88
C ALA A 279 36.28 -15.94 -11.70
N ASP A 280 37.02 -16.11 -12.79
CA ASP A 280 38.47 -16.22 -12.78
C ASP A 280 39.14 -14.90 -12.37
N LEU A 281 38.69 -13.76 -12.91
CA LEU A 281 39.23 -12.43 -12.62
C LEU A 281 39.14 -12.07 -11.13
N TYR A 282 38.01 -12.41 -10.49
CA TYR A 282 37.75 -12.12 -9.08
C TYR A 282 38.02 -13.32 -8.15
N GLN A 283 38.55 -14.42 -8.70
CA GLN A 283 38.89 -15.65 -7.98
C GLN A 283 37.70 -16.21 -7.17
N ILE A 284 36.51 -16.22 -7.77
CA ILE A 284 35.29 -16.75 -7.16
C ILE A 284 34.97 -18.11 -7.80
N PRO A 285 34.69 -19.18 -7.02
CA PRO A 285 34.27 -20.44 -7.59
C PRO A 285 33.06 -20.28 -8.52
N LEU A 286 33.21 -20.67 -9.79
CA LEU A 286 32.22 -20.43 -10.86
C LEU A 286 30.80 -20.85 -10.46
N LYS A 287 30.63 -22.01 -9.82
CA LYS A 287 29.32 -22.50 -9.34
C LYS A 287 28.62 -21.53 -8.37
N ARG A 288 29.38 -20.89 -7.47
CA ARG A 288 28.86 -19.90 -6.52
C ARG A 288 28.55 -18.58 -7.22
N PHE A 289 29.42 -18.18 -8.14
CA PHE A 289 29.22 -16.97 -8.94
C PHE A 289 27.93 -17.07 -9.77
N ILE A 290 27.69 -18.21 -10.42
CA ILE A 290 26.43 -18.51 -11.13
C ILE A 290 25.23 -18.40 -10.19
N GLY A 291 25.27 -19.01 -9.00
CA GLY A 291 24.15 -18.93 -8.05
C GLY A 291 23.87 -17.51 -7.54
N ARG A 292 24.87 -16.63 -7.50
CA ARG A 292 24.68 -15.19 -7.19
C ARG A 292 24.18 -14.41 -8.40
N ALA A 293 24.69 -14.69 -9.59
CA ALA A 293 24.23 -14.08 -10.84
C ALA A 293 22.75 -14.42 -11.12
N GLN A 294 22.33 -15.67 -10.90
CA GLN A 294 20.93 -16.10 -11.04
C GLN A 294 19.98 -15.37 -10.07
N ARG A 295 20.48 -14.91 -8.93
CA ARG A 295 19.73 -14.10 -7.96
C ARG A 295 19.72 -12.60 -8.30
N GLY A 296 20.45 -12.19 -9.35
CA GLY A 296 20.50 -10.80 -9.81
C GLY A 296 21.34 -9.86 -8.93
N VAL A 297 22.15 -10.38 -8.00
CA VAL A 297 22.93 -9.56 -7.05
C VAL A 297 24.35 -9.25 -7.52
N VAL A 298 24.80 -9.90 -8.61
CA VAL A 298 26.06 -9.54 -9.27
C VAL A 298 25.76 -8.37 -10.22
N PRO A 299 26.54 -7.28 -10.20
CA PRO A 299 26.29 -6.09 -11.03
C PRO A 299 26.62 -6.35 -12.51
N LEU A 300 25.76 -7.14 -13.15
CA LEU A 300 25.80 -7.46 -14.57
C LEU A 300 24.72 -6.65 -15.29
N HIS A 301 25.05 -6.23 -16.51
CA HIS A 301 24.16 -5.55 -17.44
C HIS A 301 23.93 -6.45 -18.64
N LEU A 302 22.71 -6.47 -19.18
CA LEU A 302 22.34 -7.32 -20.31
C LEU A 302 22.10 -6.47 -21.55
N GLN A 303 22.79 -6.76 -22.66
CA GLN A 303 22.50 -6.15 -23.96
C GLN A 303 21.31 -6.81 -24.67
N ALA A 304 20.76 -6.13 -25.67
CA ALA A 304 19.62 -6.60 -26.46
C ALA A 304 19.91 -7.91 -27.25
N ASP A 305 21.18 -8.20 -27.53
CA ASP A 305 21.65 -9.42 -28.17
C ASP A 305 21.96 -10.56 -27.17
N GLY A 306 21.75 -10.32 -25.87
CA GLY A 306 21.97 -11.29 -24.80
C GLY A 306 23.41 -11.33 -24.27
N LEU A 307 24.31 -10.48 -24.74
CA LEU A 307 25.67 -10.40 -24.20
C LEU A 307 25.68 -9.77 -22.81
N LEU A 308 26.36 -10.43 -21.87
CA LEU A 308 26.60 -9.90 -20.53
C LEU A 308 27.70 -8.84 -20.59
N GLN A 309 27.47 -7.75 -19.86
CA GLN A 309 28.43 -6.69 -19.66
C GLN A 309 28.63 -6.41 -18.17
N TYR A 310 29.80 -5.88 -17.85
CA TYR A 310 30.11 -5.44 -16.50
C TYR A 310 30.83 -4.10 -16.51
N SER A 311 30.74 -3.39 -15.40
CA SER A 311 31.61 -2.26 -15.07
C SER A 311 32.59 -2.72 -13.98
N LYS A 312 33.89 -2.51 -14.22
CA LYS A 312 34.93 -2.84 -13.25
C LYS A 312 34.73 -2.12 -11.91
N PRO A 313 34.46 -0.80 -11.85
CA PRO A 313 34.10 -0.11 -10.60
C PRO A 313 32.95 -0.76 -9.83
N GLU A 314 31.89 -1.20 -10.50
CA GLU A 314 30.73 -1.83 -9.84
C GLU A 314 31.08 -3.19 -9.26
N MET A 315 31.82 -4.00 -10.02
CA MET A 315 32.31 -5.31 -9.57
C MET A 315 33.32 -5.20 -8.42
N ASP A 316 34.23 -4.21 -8.48
CA ASP A 316 35.20 -3.94 -7.43
C ASP A 316 34.48 -3.52 -6.13
N ALA A 317 33.46 -2.66 -6.22
CA ALA A 317 32.64 -2.23 -5.09
C ALA A 317 31.84 -3.39 -4.48
N TYR A 318 31.23 -4.23 -5.32
CA TYR A 318 30.56 -5.47 -4.91
C TYR A 318 31.49 -6.37 -4.11
N TYR A 319 32.66 -6.70 -4.67
CA TYR A 319 33.63 -7.59 -4.02
C TYR A 319 34.17 -7.01 -2.71
N ALA A 320 34.53 -5.71 -2.71
CA ALA A 320 35.00 -5.01 -1.52
C ALA A 320 33.98 -5.07 -0.39
N THR A 321 32.69 -4.91 -0.72
CA THR A 321 31.59 -4.97 0.24
C THR A 321 31.44 -6.37 0.85
N LEU A 322 31.42 -7.42 0.04
CA LEU A 322 31.35 -8.80 0.53
C LEU A 322 32.50 -9.12 1.49
N LYS A 323 33.72 -8.74 1.10
CA LYS A 323 34.92 -8.96 1.90
C LYS A 323 34.86 -8.23 3.23
N ARG A 324 34.39 -6.97 3.24
CA ARG A 324 34.27 -6.17 4.47
C ARG A 324 33.20 -6.70 5.42
N LEU A 325 32.09 -7.22 4.88
CA LEU A 325 31.01 -7.79 5.68
C LEU A 325 31.30 -9.22 6.14
N GLY A 326 32.43 -9.82 5.75
CA GLY A 326 32.74 -11.21 6.08
C GLY A 326 31.70 -12.18 5.49
N LEU A 327 31.10 -11.82 4.36
CA LEU A 327 30.31 -12.74 3.55
C LEU A 327 31.30 -13.64 2.83
N GLU A 328 31.77 -14.68 3.56
CA GLU A 328 32.81 -15.60 3.11
C GLU A 328 32.59 -16.00 1.66
N ILE A 329 33.63 -15.89 0.83
CA ILE A 329 33.58 -16.32 -0.57
C ILE A 329 33.81 -17.85 -0.66
N GLU A 330 34.25 -18.47 0.44
CA GLU A 330 34.39 -19.92 0.63
C GLU A 330 33.25 -20.54 1.48
N SER A 331 33.20 -21.87 1.52
CA SER A 331 32.07 -22.80 1.61
C SER A 331 30.88 -22.56 2.57
N THR A 332 29.65 -22.51 2.03
CA THR A 332 28.61 -23.58 2.01
C THR A 332 27.31 -23.03 1.42
N PRO A 333 26.54 -23.80 0.62
CA PRO A 333 25.26 -23.32 0.09
C PRO A 333 24.16 -23.39 1.17
N PRO A 334 23.40 -22.32 1.43
CA PRO A 334 22.15 -22.45 2.16
C PRO A 334 21.11 -23.21 1.29
N LYS A 335 20.25 -23.98 1.94
CA LYS A 335 19.24 -24.84 1.31
C LYS A 335 18.27 -24.01 0.44
N PRO A 336 17.78 -24.56 -0.69
CA PRO A 336 16.77 -23.91 -1.49
C PRO A 336 15.42 -24.05 -0.79
N ASN A 337 14.94 -22.95 -0.21
CA ASN A 337 13.52 -22.68 0.01
C ASN A 337 13.37 -21.17 0.19
N ALA A 338 13.17 -20.45 -0.91
CA ALA A 338 12.54 -19.15 -0.89
C ALA A 338 11.86 -18.95 -2.24
N SER A 339 10.54 -18.84 -2.20
CA SER A 339 9.71 -18.41 -3.32
C SER A 339 10.27 -17.13 -3.94
N GLU A 340 10.23 -17.06 -5.27
CA GLU A 340 10.44 -15.83 -6.02
C GLU A 340 9.52 -14.74 -5.47
N THR A 341 10.11 -13.85 -4.70
CA THR A 341 9.55 -12.54 -4.42
C THR A 341 10.68 -11.57 -4.65
N GLN A 342 10.61 -10.88 -5.79
CA GLN A 342 11.16 -9.53 -5.87
C GLN A 342 10.58 -8.80 -4.65
N LEU A 343 11.48 -8.41 -3.75
CA LEU A 343 11.18 -7.58 -2.60
C LEU A 343 12.09 -6.37 -2.73
N SER A 344 11.58 -5.32 -3.33
CA SER A 344 11.92 -3.95 -2.95
C SER A 344 11.77 -3.80 -1.43
N LEU A 345 12.45 -2.84 -0.79
CA LEU A 345 12.06 -2.39 0.56
C LEU A 345 10.56 -1.99 0.60
N PHE A 346 10.03 -1.58 -0.56
CA PHE A 346 8.61 -1.30 -0.80
C PHE A 346 7.70 -2.54 -0.83
N GLU A 347 8.24 -3.73 -0.96
CA GLU A 347 7.45 -4.98 -1.09
C GLU A 347 7.44 -5.79 0.22
N LEU A 348 8.15 -5.34 1.27
CA LEU A 348 8.19 -5.93 2.62
C LEU A 348 6.87 -5.77 3.39
#